data_AF-A0A1S1QQS2-F1
#
_entry.id   AF-A0A1S1QQS2-F1
#
_cell.length_a   1.000
_cell.length_b   1.000
_cell.length_c   1.000
_cell.angle_alpha   90.00
_cell.angle_beta   90.00
_cell.angle_gamma   90.00
#
_symmetry.space_group_name_H-M   'P 1'
#
loop_
_entity.id
_entity.type
_entity.pdbx_description
1 polymer ?
#
loop_
_entity_poly.entity_id
_entity_poly.type
_entity_poly.pdbx_seq_one_letter_code
_entity_poly.pdbx_strand_id
1 'polypeptide(L)'
;MRHGAPGPDESTELKAYWFVIRKPRVVCDGGAMQMILPGYFGGRSWAIPARHVAVQDLSATPPMAGAQEPEPVLAHELIVPYLFTTGPMTRPNLLLMFTEPQRVPPLRLVTALAPNTDLPFGYRSTRSEKGAHVDGILLRADNPAALRESVLTAGGSALDDPVGWLYEHRDTVTDVVEQASLARRRRAGRRIQLAALLLFVATSIGGPRLVADDGPWWPLFLFLAVLAALFGLGAFGRRLAR
;
A
#
# COMPACT_ATOMS: atom_id res chain seq x y z
N MET A 1 -35.16 1.15 -2.71
CA MET A 1 -34.71 2.55 -2.56
C MET A 1 -33.33 2.67 -3.20
N ARG A 2 -33.22 3.40 -4.31
CA ARG A 2 -31.93 3.64 -4.99
C ARG A 2 -31.29 4.85 -4.33
N HIS A 3 -30.23 4.66 -3.55
CA HIS A 3 -29.40 5.78 -3.11
C HIS A 3 -28.79 6.43 -4.36
N GLY A 4 -29.28 7.63 -4.68
CA GLY A 4 -28.70 8.47 -5.72
C GLY A 4 -27.23 8.75 -5.40
N ALA A 5 -26.41 8.88 -6.44
CA ALA A 5 -25.06 9.36 -6.26
C ALA A 5 -25.10 10.73 -5.54
N PRO A 6 -24.29 10.95 -4.50
CA PRO A 6 -24.25 12.21 -3.78
C PRO A 6 -23.91 13.36 -4.73
N GLY A 7 -24.49 14.54 -4.45
CA GLY A 7 -24.33 15.74 -5.25
C GLY A 7 -22.87 16.23 -5.31
N PRO A 8 -22.53 17.07 -6.31
CA PRO A 8 -21.16 17.56 -6.51
C PRO A 8 -20.57 18.30 -5.30
N ASP A 9 -21.39 18.88 -4.42
CA ASP A 9 -20.95 19.73 -3.31
C ASP A 9 -20.48 18.97 -2.04
N GLU A 10 -20.74 17.67 -1.92
CA GLU A 10 -20.34 16.87 -0.74
C GLU A 10 -19.14 15.94 -1.02
N SER A 11 -18.54 16.07 -2.20
CA SER A 11 -17.46 15.19 -2.65
C SER A 11 -16.16 15.94 -2.90
N THR A 12 -15.04 15.45 -2.35
CA THR A 12 -13.72 15.96 -2.69
C THR A 12 -13.08 15.12 -3.79
N GLU A 13 -12.72 15.77 -4.90
CA GLU A 13 -12.03 15.10 -6.00
C GLU A 13 -10.60 14.69 -5.60
N LEU A 14 -10.20 13.50 -6.07
CA LEU A 14 -8.81 13.08 -6.06
C LEU A 14 -8.21 13.39 -7.43
N LYS A 15 -6.97 13.88 -7.44
CA LYS A 15 -6.29 14.22 -8.70
C LYS A 15 -6.22 13.00 -9.59
N ALA A 16 -6.66 13.08 -10.84
CA ALA A 16 -6.64 11.94 -11.76
C ALA A 16 -6.07 12.29 -13.13
N TYR A 17 -5.69 11.26 -13.89
CA TYR A 17 -5.44 11.42 -15.33
C TYR A 17 -6.69 11.99 -16.01
N TRP A 18 -6.49 12.99 -16.87
CA TRP A 18 -7.58 13.76 -17.51
C TRP A 18 -8.54 12.91 -18.37
N PHE A 19 -8.10 11.74 -18.86
CA PHE A 19 -8.91 10.84 -19.70
C PHE A 19 -9.73 9.78 -18.92
N VAL A 20 -9.77 9.85 -17.59
CA VAL A 20 -10.53 8.88 -16.77
C VAL A 20 -12.01 9.28 -16.68
N ILE A 21 -12.88 8.45 -17.28
CA ILE A 21 -14.35 8.69 -17.37
C ILE A 21 -15.02 8.81 -15.97
N ARG A 22 -14.52 8.09 -14.96
CA ARG A 22 -14.98 8.20 -13.57
C ARG A 22 -13.81 8.63 -12.69
N LYS A 23 -13.75 9.93 -12.38
CA LYS A 23 -12.73 10.46 -11.49
C LYS A 23 -12.83 9.78 -10.10
N PRO A 24 -11.70 9.31 -9.55
CA PRO A 24 -11.64 8.91 -8.16
C PRO A 24 -12.01 10.10 -7.26
N ARG A 25 -12.77 9.85 -6.22
CA ARG A 25 -13.21 10.89 -5.27
C ARG A 25 -13.51 10.29 -3.92
N VAL A 26 -13.48 11.14 -2.89
CA VAL A 26 -13.89 10.77 -1.54
C VAL A 26 -15.16 11.55 -1.20
N VAL A 27 -16.14 10.84 -0.63
CA VAL A 27 -17.38 11.42 -0.11
C VAL A 27 -17.47 11.04 1.36
N CYS A 28 -17.70 12.02 2.22
CA CYS A 28 -17.90 11.81 3.64
C CYS A 28 -19.36 12.12 3.96
N ASP A 29 -20.17 11.09 4.21
CA ASP A 29 -21.61 11.22 4.48
C ASP A 29 -22.06 10.15 5.49
N GLY A 30 -23.02 10.51 6.35
CA GLY A 30 -23.67 9.57 7.28
C GLY A 30 -22.73 8.83 8.23
N GLY A 31 -21.60 9.46 8.61
CA GLY A 31 -20.60 8.84 9.47
C GLY A 31 -19.70 7.82 8.76
N ALA A 32 -19.70 7.80 7.43
CA ALA A 32 -18.87 6.93 6.62
C ALA A 32 -18.08 7.73 5.57
N MET A 33 -16.85 7.29 5.33
CA MET A 33 -16.03 7.75 4.22
C MET A 33 -16.15 6.75 3.07
N GLN A 34 -16.75 7.19 1.96
CA GLN A 34 -16.86 6.43 0.73
C GLN A 34 -15.81 6.90 -0.27
N MET A 35 -14.90 6.01 -0.63
CA MET A 35 -13.89 6.27 -1.65
C MET A 35 -14.28 5.58 -2.94
N ILE A 36 -14.48 6.36 -3.99
CA ILE A 36 -14.57 5.84 -5.35
C ILE A 36 -13.14 5.70 -5.86
N LEU A 37 -12.70 4.45 -5.93
CA LEU A 37 -11.31 4.15 -6.25
C LEU A 37 -11.02 4.24 -7.75
N PRO A 38 -9.74 4.40 -8.13
CA PRO A 38 -9.32 4.36 -9.53
C PRO A 38 -9.78 3.11 -10.28
N GLY A 39 -9.82 3.21 -11.61
CA GLY A 39 -10.31 2.16 -12.50
C GLY A 39 -9.58 0.80 -12.38
N TYR A 40 -8.40 0.76 -11.77
CA TYR A 40 -7.70 -0.50 -11.49
C TYR A 40 -8.33 -1.35 -10.39
N PHE A 41 -9.18 -0.76 -9.53
CA PHE A 41 -10.10 -1.48 -8.65
C PHE A 41 -11.47 -1.74 -9.30
N GLY A 42 -11.60 -1.47 -10.61
CA GLY A 42 -12.87 -1.59 -11.34
C GLY A 42 -13.87 -0.49 -11.02
N GLY A 43 -13.43 0.65 -10.46
CA GLY A 43 -14.32 1.76 -10.08
C GLY A 43 -15.29 1.41 -8.94
N ARG A 44 -14.90 0.45 -8.08
CA ARG A 44 -15.65 0.06 -6.89
C ARG A 44 -15.61 1.19 -5.86
N SER A 45 -16.73 1.35 -5.14
CA SER A 45 -16.78 2.13 -3.92
C SER A 45 -16.17 1.31 -2.79
N TRP A 46 -15.38 1.96 -1.95
CA TRP A 46 -14.84 1.42 -0.71
C TRP A 46 -15.33 2.28 0.43
N ALA A 47 -16.22 1.72 1.26
CA ALA A 47 -16.79 2.42 2.40
C ALA A 47 -16.07 2.00 3.67
N ILE A 48 -15.65 2.99 4.46
CA ILE A 48 -15.00 2.81 5.76
C ILE A 48 -15.74 3.72 6.75
N PRO A 49 -16.17 3.24 7.94
CA PRO A 49 -16.80 4.12 8.91
C PRO A 49 -15.80 5.22 9.32
N ALA A 50 -16.24 6.47 9.30
CA ALA A 50 -15.36 7.63 9.48
C ALA A 50 -14.64 7.61 10.84
N ARG A 51 -15.32 7.13 11.89
CA ARG A 51 -14.72 6.89 13.24
C ARG A 51 -13.46 6.03 13.24
N HIS A 52 -13.27 5.19 12.21
CA HIS A 52 -12.09 4.34 12.10
C HIS A 52 -10.96 5.02 11.32
N VAL A 53 -11.14 6.25 10.83
CA VAL A 53 -10.23 6.96 9.95
C VAL A 53 -9.60 8.13 10.70
N ALA A 54 -8.26 8.14 10.74
CA ALA A 54 -7.47 9.28 11.14
C ALA A 54 -6.83 9.93 9.90
N VAL A 55 -6.88 11.25 9.77
CA VAL A 55 -6.44 11.97 8.56
C VAL A 55 -5.33 12.98 8.84
N GLN A 56 -4.33 13.03 7.95
CA GLN A 56 -3.26 14.03 7.95
C GLN A 56 -3.12 14.68 6.57
N ASP A 57 -3.08 16.02 6.55
CA ASP A 57 -2.70 16.79 5.36
C ASP A 57 -1.18 16.92 5.31
N LEU A 58 -0.55 16.18 4.39
CA LEU A 58 0.91 16.16 4.22
C LEU A 58 1.44 17.40 3.49
N SER A 59 0.57 18.23 2.92
CA SER A 59 0.97 19.48 2.26
C SER A 59 1.12 20.64 3.24
N ALA A 60 0.44 20.58 4.38
CA ALA A 60 0.46 21.61 5.41
C ALA A 60 1.47 21.34 6.54
N THR A 61 1.91 20.09 6.71
CA THR A 61 2.85 19.73 7.79
C THR A 61 4.30 19.94 7.34
N PRO A 62 5.05 20.92 7.92
CA PRO A 62 6.49 20.96 7.72
C PRO A 62 7.13 19.69 8.32
N PRO A 63 8.22 19.16 7.74
CA PRO A 63 8.95 18.05 8.37
C PRO A 63 9.39 18.51 9.75
N MET A 64 8.91 17.85 10.81
CA MET A 64 9.30 18.19 12.18
C MET A 64 10.81 18.08 12.35
N ALA A 65 11.46 19.22 12.52
CA ALA A 65 12.85 19.32 12.94
C ALA A 65 12.88 19.35 14.48
N GLY A 66 13.01 18.19 15.12
CA GLY A 66 13.13 18.10 16.56
C GLY A 66 12.98 16.66 17.04
N ALA A 67 13.90 16.24 17.90
CA ALA A 67 14.02 14.95 18.59
C ALA A 67 13.03 13.87 18.12
N GLN A 68 13.46 13.03 17.17
CA GLN A 68 12.75 11.80 16.83
C GLN A 68 12.68 10.93 18.09
N GLU A 69 11.52 10.90 18.73
CA GLU A 69 11.19 9.79 19.63
C GLU A 69 11.40 8.48 18.85
N PRO A 70 11.94 7.43 19.50
CA PRO A 70 12.18 6.18 18.83
C PRO A 70 10.86 5.64 18.28
N GLU A 71 10.82 5.43 16.96
CA GLU A 71 9.66 4.88 16.27
C GLU A 71 9.28 3.54 16.91
N PRO A 72 7.99 3.31 17.23
CA PRO A 72 7.56 2.10 17.91
C PRO A 72 7.91 0.86 17.09
N VAL A 73 8.44 -0.16 17.77
CA VAL A 73 8.63 -1.47 17.12
C VAL A 73 7.30 -2.19 17.09
N LEU A 74 6.59 -2.04 15.99
CA LEU A 74 5.28 -2.68 15.78
C LEU A 74 5.41 -4.21 15.68
N ALA A 75 4.49 -4.94 16.33
CA ALA A 75 4.41 -6.40 16.27
C ALA A 75 4.17 -6.89 14.83
N HIS A 76 3.37 -6.13 14.07
CA HIS A 76 3.07 -6.38 12.66
C HIS A 76 3.68 -5.29 11.78
N GLU A 77 3.97 -5.63 10.53
CA GLU A 77 4.45 -4.65 9.54
C GLU A 77 3.28 -3.77 9.09
N LEU A 78 3.46 -2.45 9.12
CA LEU A 78 2.45 -1.48 8.72
C LEU A 78 2.33 -1.45 7.19
N ILE A 79 1.13 -1.66 6.66
CA ILE A 79 0.86 -1.67 5.22
C ILE A 79 0.11 -0.40 4.83
N VAL A 80 0.84 0.61 4.33
CA VAL A 80 0.29 1.92 3.92
C VAL A 80 0.67 2.22 2.47
N PRO A 81 -0.04 1.64 1.47
CA PRO A 81 0.26 1.87 0.07
C PRO A 81 -0.18 3.26 -0.41
N TYR A 82 0.50 3.77 -1.42
CA TYR A 82 0.01 4.89 -2.20
C TYR A 82 -0.97 4.41 -3.27
N LEU A 83 -2.25 4.75 -3.10
CA LEU A 83 -3.27 4.49 -4.11
C LEU A 83 -3.25 5.62 -5.14
N PHE A 84 -2.26 5.57 -6.02
CA PHE A 84 -2.03 6.63 -6.99
C PHE A 84 -3.24 6.82 -7.91
N THR A 85 -3.61 8.08 -8.09
CA THR A 85 -4.75 8.52 -8.91
C THR A 85 -4.25 9.29 -10.15
N THR A 86 -3.09 9.96 -10.07
CA THR A 86 -2.41 10.66 -11.18
C THR A 86 -1.17 9.97 -11.75
N GLY A 87 -0.64 8.95 -11.07
CA GLY A 87 0.58 8.24 -11.46
C GLY A 87 1.50 7.92 -10.28
N PRO A 88 2.36 6.90 -10.42
CA PRO A 88 3.18 6.36 -9.32
C PRO A 88 4.32 7.30 -8.89
N MET A 89 4.81 8.16 -9.79
CA MET A 89 5.93 9.08 -9.52
C MET A 89 5.50 10.38 -8.82
N THR A 90 4.19 10.59 -8.66
CA THR A 90 3.69 11.80 -8.01
C THR A 90 3.58 11.59 -6.51
N ARG A 91 4.16 12.49 -5.71
CA ARG A 91 4.09 12.39 -4.25
C ARG A 91 2.64 12.49 -3.74
N PRO A 92 2.22 11.69 -2.75
CA PRO A 92 0.95 11.89 -2.07
C PRO A 92 0.95 13.21 -1.28
N ASN A 93 -0.24 13.74 -1.01
CA ASN A 93 -0.43 14.93 -0.17
C ASN A 93 -1.44 14.72 0.97
N LEU A 94 -1.95 13.50 1.13
CA LEU A 94 -2.89 13.13 2.18
C LEU A 94 -2.56 11.72 2.68
N LEU A 95 -2.58 11.54 3.99
CA LEU A 95 -2.48 10.23 4.65
C LEU A 95 -3.80 9.96 5.38
N LEU A 96 -4.32 8.74 5.18
CA LEU A 96 -5.42 8.19 5.94
C LEU A 96 -4.92 6.95 6.67
N MET A 97 -5.01 6.94 7.99
CA MET A 97 -4.70 5.80 8.83
C MET A 97 -6.00 5.18 9.35
N PHE A 98 -6.04 3.87 9.47
CA PHE A 98 -7.20 3.14 9.95
C PHE A 98 -6.94 2.55 11.31
N THR A 99 -7.83 2.76 12.27
CA THR A 99 -7.75 2.14 13.60
C THR A 99 -7.68 0.61 13.53
N GLU A 100 -8.38 0.00 12.57
CA GLU A 100 -8.33 -1.43 12.26
C GLU A 100 -7.92 -1.65 10.81
N PRO A 101 -7.18 -2.73 10.48
CA PRO A 101 -6.83 -3.07 9.10
C PRO A 101 -8.08 -3.20 8.21
N GLN A 102 -8.10 -2.47 7.09
CA GLN A 102 -9.25 -2.43 6.18
C GLN A 102 -9.01 -3.31 4.96
N ARG A 103 -10.01 -4.14 4.62
CA ARG A 103 -9.94 -5.01 3.44
C ARG A 103 -10.01 -4.18 2.17
N VAL A 104 -9.01 -4.31 1.30
CA VAL A 104 -8.98 -3.59 0.03
C VAL A 104 -9.92 -4.23 -1.00
N PRO A 105 -10.55 -3.44 -1.89
CA PRO A 105 -11.35 -3.99 -2.96
C PRO A 105 -10.54 -4.85 -3.95
N PRO A 106 -11.19 -5.80 -4.65
CA PRO A 106 -10.53 -6.65 -5.64
C PRO A 106 -9.87 -5.88 -6.77
N LEU A 107 -8.60 -6.17 -7.03
CA LEU A 107 -7.87 -5.63 -8.18
C LEU A 107 -8.32 -6.28 -9.50
N ARG A 108 -8.14 -5.53 -10.60
CA ARG A 108 -8.24 -6.06 -11.97
C ARG A 108 -6.93 -6.75 -12.37
N LEU A 109 -7.03 -7.87 -13.08
CA LEU A 109 -5.87 -8.69 -13.47
C LEU A 109 -4.86 -7.89 -14.30
N VAL A 110 -5.36 -7.14 -15.29
CA VAL A 110 -4.53 -6.31 -16.17
C VAL A 110 -3.70 -5.31 -15.37
N THR A 111 -4.26 -4.71 -14.31
CA THR A 111 -3.50 -3.77 -13.49
C THR A 111 -2.57 -4.46 -12.50
N ALA A 112 -2.95 -5.59 -11.93
CA ALA A 112 -2.04 -6.36 -11.08
C ALA A 112 -0.78 -6.85 -11.84
N LEU A 113 -0.85 -6.92 -13.18
CA LEU A 113 0.26 -7.25 -14.07
C LEU A 113 0.91 -6.01 -14.70
N ALA A 114 0.41 -4.80 -14.42
CA ALA A 114 0.96 -3.60 -15.01
C ALA A 114 2.28 -3.22 -14.29
N PRO A 115 3.33 -2.86 -15.05
CA PRO A 115 4.69 -2.66 -14.53
C PRO A 115 4.82 -1.48 -13.54
N ASN A 116 3.80 -0.63 -13.44
CA ASN A 116 3.80 0.60 -12.65
C ASN A 116 2.92 0.51 -11.40
N THR A 117 2.59 -0.69 -10.95
CA THR A 117 1.67 -0.94 -9.82
C THR A 117 2.45 -1.49 -8.64
N ASP A 118 3.14 -0.61 -7.90
CA ASP A 118 3.93 -0.98 -6.72
C ASP A 118 3.03 -1.13 -5.47
N LEU A 119 2.03 -2.01 -5.59
CA LEU A 119 1.12 -2.32 -4.49
C LEU A 119 1.65 -3.52 -3.70
N PRO A 120 1.52 -3.53 -2.37
CA PRO A 120 1.96 -4.66 -1.53
C PRO A 120 1.10 -5.92 -1.68
N PHE A 121 0.01 -5.85 -2.47
CA PHE A 121 -0.95 -6.92 -2.73
C PHE A 121 -1.24 -7.05 -4.23
N GLY A 122 -1.64 -8.26 -4.66
CA GLY A 122 -1.88 -8.60 -6.05
C GLY A 122 -3.30 -9.08 -6.35
N TYR A 123 -3.53 -9.46 -7.62
CA TYR A 123 -4.85 -9.90 -8.09
C TYR A 123 -5.45 -11.05 -7.26
N ARG A 124 -4.64 -12.07 -6.95
CA ARG A 124 -5.09 -13.25 -6.20
C ARG A 124 -5.36 -12.94 -4.74
N SER A 125 -4.49 -12.20 -4.07
CA SER A 125 -4.65 -11.90 -2.63
C SER A 125 -5.87 -11.03 -2.36
N THR A 126 -6.15 -10.03 -3.20
CA THR A 126 -7.35 -9.19 -3.06
C THR A 126 -8.69 -9.93 -3.32
N ARG A 127 -8.63 -11.12 -3.92
CA ARG A 127 -9.80 -11.95 -4.27
C ARG A 127 -9.96 -13.21 -3.42
N SER A 128 -8.96 -13.56 -2.61
CA SER A 128 -9.07 -14.67 -1.69
C SER A 128 -10.14 -14.38 -0.64
N GLU A 129 -10.63 -15.43 0.02
CA GLU A 129 -11.57 -15.30 1.14
C GLU A 129 -10.99 -14.40 2.25
N LYS A 130 -9.73 -14.63 2.62
CA LYS A 130 -8.96 -13.78 3.54
C LYS A 130 -8.84 -12.33 3.06
N GLY A 131 -8.81 -12.10 1.75
CA GLY A 131 -8.59 -10.77 1.17
C GLY A 131 -7.18 -10.25 1.42
N ALA A 132 -6.96 -8.99 1.04
CA ALA A 132 -5.77 -8.24 1.44
C ALA A 132 -6.21 -7.05 2.29
N HIS A 133 -5.42 -6.70 3.30
CA HIS A 133 -5.72 -5.65 4.24
C HIS A 133 -4.62 -4.59 4.24
N VAL A 134 -5.01 -3.36 4.57
CA VAL A 134 -4.08 -2.23 4.73
C VAL A 134 -4.40 -1.49 6.02
N ASP A 135 -3.36 -0.93 6.62
CA ASP A 135 -3.44 -0.18 7.89
C ASP A 135 -3.70 1.31 7.66
N GLY A 136 -3.46 1.77 6.44
CA GLY A 136 -3.71 3.12 5.99
C GLY A 136 -3.52 3.20 4.49
N ILE A 137 -3.74 4.38 3.93
CA ILE A 137 -3.48 4.66 2.52
C ILE A 137 -2.95 6.08 2.37
N LEU A 138 -2.05 6.23 1.41
CA LEU A 138 -1.63 7.52 0.91
C LEU A 138 -2.47 7.87 -0.31
N LEU A 139 -2.87 9.13 -0.41
CA LEU A 139 -3.69 9.67 -1.49
C LEU A 139 -3.13 10.99 -2.02
N ARG A 140 -3.60 11.36 -3.21
CA ARG A 140 -3.38 12.67 -3.78
C ARG A 140 -4.72 13.38 -4.02
N ALA A 141 -5.12 14.20 -3.06
CA ALA A 141 -6.33 15.02 -3.13
C ALA A 141 -6.07 16.31 -3.91
N ASP A 142 -7.10 16.84 -4.57
CA ASP A 142 -7.04 18.17 -5.18
C ASP A 142 -6.93 19.27 -4.11
N ASN A 143 -7.75 19.16 -3.07
CA ASN A 143 -7.74 20.02 -1.89
C ASN A 143 -7.63 19.15 -0.62
N PRO A 144 -6.41 18.85 -0.14
CA PRO A 144 -6.22 17.98 1.02
C PRO A 144 -6.77 18.58 2.32
N ALA A 145 -6.74 19.91 2.47
CA ALA A 145 -7.30 20.60 3.63
C ALA A 145 -8.83 20.42 3.73
N ALA A 146 -9.56 20.64 2.63
CA ALA A 146 -11.01 20.44 2.60
C ALA A 146 -11.39 18.97 2.85
N LEU A 147 -10.62 18.02 2.33
CA LEU A 147 -10.86 16.60 2.58
C LEU A 147 -10.60 16.23 4.04
N ARG A 148 -9.54 16.78 4.66
CA ARG A 148 -9.29 16.61 6.10
C ARG A 148 -10.50 17.10 6.90
N GLU A 149 -10.98 18.30 6.64
CA GLU A 149 -12.16 18.85 7.32
C GLU A 149 -13.39 17.96 7.14
N SER A 150 -13.67 17.49 5.92
CA SER A 150 -14.80 16.61 5.65
C SER A 150 -14.73 15.28 6.41
N VAL A 151 -13.53 14.69 6.54
CA VAL A 151 -13.33 13.47 7.34
C VAL A 151 -13.59 13.75 8.83
N LEU A 152 -13.09 14.86 9.36
CA LEU A 152 -13.33 15.26 10.75
C LEU A 152 -14.82 15.51 11.03
N THR A 153 -15.51 16.22 10.14
CA THR A 153 -16.96 16.46 10.26
C THR A 153 -17.77 15.18 10.21
N ALA A 154 -17.34 14.17 9.46
CA ALA A 154 -17.98 12.86 9.43
C ALA A 154 -17.68 11.99 10.66
N GLY A 155 -16.87 12.47 11.60
CA GLY A 155 -16.55 11.76 12.85
C GLY A 155 -15.23 10.98 12.81
N GLY A 156 -14.36 11.23 11.82
CA GLY A 156 -12.97 10.80 11.87
C GLY A 156 -12.12 11.67 12.80
N SER A 157 -10.86 11.28 13.00
CA SER A 157 -9.92 11.98 13.87
C SER A 157 -8.77 12.63 13.09
N ALA A 158 -8.14 13.63 13.70
CA ALA A 158 -6.92 14.21 13.16
C ALA A 158 -5.73 13.33 13.53
N LEU A 159 -4.81 13.14 12.59
CA LEU A 159 -3.54 12.44 12.82
C LEU A 159 -2.43 13.47 12.99
N ASP A 160 -2.47 14.20 14.10
CA ASP A 160 -1.52 15.28 14.39
C ASP A 160 -0.21 14.74 15.00
N ASP A 161 -0.28 13.65 15.78
CA ASP A 161 0.85 12.88 16.29
C ASP A 161 0.81 11.43 15.76
N PRO A 162 1.49 11.14 14.64
CA PRO A 162 1.52 9.79 14.07
C PRO A 162 2.14 8.75 14.99
N VAL A 163 3.13 9.13 15.81
CA VAL A 163 3.85 8.19 16.68
C VAL A 163 2.97 7.80 17.87
N GLY A 164 2.40 8.78 18.57
CA GLY A 164 1.44 8.53 19.65
C GLY A 164 0.22 7.75 19.16
N TRP A 165 -0.29 8.06 17.97
CA TRP A 165 -1.40 7.32 17.38
C TRP A 165 -1.08 5.85 17.16
N LEU A 166 0.14 5.52 16.71
CA LEU A 166 0.59 4.13 16.57
C LEU A 166 0.67 3.41 17.92
N TYR A 167 1.13 4.07 18.98
CA TYR A 167 1.14 3.48 20.33
C TYR A 167 -0.28 3.19 20.85
N GLU A 168 -1.23 4.06 20.55
CA GLU A 168 -2.62 3.93 21.02
C GLU A 168 -3.39 2.83 20.27
N HIS A 169 -3.18 2.71 18.95
CA HIS A 169 -4.02 1.89 18.09
C HIS A 169 -3.34 0.61 17.57
N ARG A 170 -2.05 0.40 17.85
CA ARG A 170 -1.29 -0.75 17.33
C ARG A 170 -0.53 -1.51 18.41
N ASP A 171 -0.40 -2.81 18.18
CA ASP A 171 0.41 -3.68 19.04
C ASP A 171 1.89 -3.31 18.90
N THR A 172 2.46 -2.78 19.98
CA THR A 172 3.88 -2.47 20.07
C THR A 172 4.61 -3.53 20.90
N VAL A 173 5.79 -3.92 20.42
CA VAL A 173 6.65 -4.87 21.13
C VAL A 173 7.51 -4.09 22.10
N THR A 174 7.40 -4.36 23.39
CA THR A 174 8.16 -3.67 24.44
C THR A 174 9.44 -4.40 24.86
N ASP A 175 9.54 -5.72 24.60
CA ASP A 175 10.75 -6.51 24.91
C ASP A 175 11.89 -6.22 23.93
N VAL A 176 13.00 -5.67 24.46
CA VAL A 176 14.22 -5.32 23.72
C VAL A 176 14.81 -6.51 22.95
N VAL A 177 14.74 -7.73 23.49
CA VAL A 177 15.25 -8.94 22.84
C VAL A 177 14.37 -9.31 21.65
N GLU A 178 13.06 -9.24 21.83
CA GLU A 178 12.09 -9.50 20.77
C GLU A 178 12.17 -8.45 19.66
N GLN A 179 12.28 -7.16 20.02
CA GLN A 179 12.52 -6.06 19.08
C GLN A 179 13.77 -6.29 18.21
N ALA A 180 14.90 -6.65 18.84
CA ALA A 180 16.14 -6.94 18.13
C ALA A 180 16.00 -8.15 17.19
N SER A 181 15.23 -9.17 17.59
CA SER A 181 14.96 -10.35 16.78
C SER A 181 14.10 -10.02 15.54
N LEU A 182 13.05 -9.21 15.70
CA LEU A 182 12.17 -8.76 14.63
C LEU A 182 12.92 -7.87 13.65
N ALA A 183 13.70 -6.92 14.15
CA ALA A 183 14.54 -6.07 13.31
C ALA A 183 15.56 -6.87 12.50
N ARG A 184 16.18 -7.91 13.09
CA ARG A 184 17.10 -8.81 12.36
C ARG A 184 16.37 -9.64 11.31
N ARG A 185 15.20 -10.22 11.63
CA ARG A 185 14.40 -11.01 10.69
C ARG A 185 13.95 -10.17 9.50
N ARG A 186 13.48 -8.94 9.72
CA ARG A 186 13.11 -7.99 8.65
C ARG A 186 14.31 -7.63 7.76
N ARG A 187 15.48 -7.31 8.36
CA ARG A 187 16.72 -7.04 7.62
C ARG A 187 17.18 -8.25 6.79
N ALA A 188 17.13 -9.45 7.36
CA ALA A 188 17.49 -10.68 6.65
C ALA A 188 16.54 -10.94 5.48
N GLY A 189 15.23 -10.80 5.66
CA GLY A 189 14.23 -10.93 4.61
C GLY A 189 14.48 -9.97 3.43
N ARG A 190 14.75 -8.69 3.72
CA ARG A 190 15.05 -7.68 2.69
C ARG A 190 16.35 -7.99 1.93
N ARG A 191 17.38 -8.47 2.62
CA ARG A 191 18.64 -8.91 1.98
C ARG A 191 18.42 -10.11 1.07
N ILE A 192 17.63 -11.09 1.50
CA ILE A 192 17.28 -12.27 0.67
C ILE A 192 16.49 -11.85 -0.56
N GLN A 193 15.53 -10.93 -0.42
CA GLN A 193 14.79 -10.38 -1.57
C GLN A 193 15.70 -9.64 -2.55
N LEU A 194 16.62 -8.81 -2.06
CA LEU A 194 17.61 -8.13 -2.90
C LEU A 194 18.53 -9.11 -3.60
N ALA A 195 19.01 -10.14 -2.90
CA ALA A 195 19.85 -11.19 -3.48
C ALA A 195 19.09 -11.96 -4.58
N ALA A 196 17.81 -12.30 -4.34
CA ALA A 196 16.97 -12.96 -5.33
C ALA A 196 16.71 -12.06 -6.57
N LEU A 197 16.49 -10.76 -6.37
CA LEU A 197 16.33 -9.79 -7.45
C LEU A 197 17.63 -9.65 -8.26
N LEU A 198 18.77 -9.51 -7.59
CA LEU A 198 20.08 -9.43 -8.25
C LEU A 198 20.38 -10.70 -9.04
N LEU A 199 20.08 -11.87 -8.47
CA LEU A 199 20.23 -13.15 -9.16
C LEU A 199 19.32 -13.21 -10.40
N PHE A 200 18.06 -12.81 -10.29
CA PHE A 200 17.11 -12.76 -11.40
C PHE A 200 17.58 -11.81 -12.52
N VAL A 201 18.08 -10.63 -12.17
CA VAL A 201 18.62 -9.65 -13.11
C VAL A 201 19.90 -10.20 -13.78
N ALA A 202 20.80 -10.79 -13.00
CA ALA A 202 22.02 -11.40 -13.52
C ALA A 202 21.71 -12.56 -14.48
N THR A 203 20.72 -13.40 -14.18
CA THR A 203 20.29 -14.48 -15.08
C THR A 203 19.57 -13.95 -16.33
N SER A 204 18.75 -12.90 -16.19
CA SER A 204 17.97 -12.34 -17.32
C SER A 204 18.80 -11.50 -18.28
N ILE A 205 19.78 -10.74 -17.77
CA ILE A 205 20.65 -9.86 -18.57
C ILE A 205 21.94 -10.57 -18.98
N GLY A 206 22.48 -11.46 -18.13
CA GLY A 206 23.72 -12.19 -18.38
C GLY A 206 23.54 -13.43 -19.26
N GLY A 207 22.34 -14.02 -19.30
CA GLY A 207 22.02 -15.21 -20.10
C GLY A 207 22.36 -15.04 -21.59
N PRO A 208 21.93 -13.97 -22.28
CA PRO A 208 22.15 -13.85 -23.73
C PRO A 208 23.58 -13.47 -24.14
N ARG A 209 24.42 -12.97 -23.21
CA ARG A 209 25.78 -12.49 -23.52
C ARG A 209 26.90 -13.43 -23.06
N LEU A 210 26.63 -14.33 -22.12
CA LEU A 210 27.60 -15.31 -21.61
C LEU A 210 27.30 -16.75 -22.05
N VAL A 211 26.12 -16.98 -22.63
CA VAL A 211 25.69 -18.29 -23.13
C VAL A 211 25.51 -18.17 -24.64
N ALA A 212 26.58 -18.45 -25.39
CA ALA A 212 26.41 -19.02 -26.72
C ALA A 212 25.76 -20.41 -26.54
N ASP A 213 24.86 -20.77 -27.45
CA ASP A 213 23.77 -21.75 -27.29
C ASP A 213 24.09 -23.18 -26.78
N ASP A 214 25.36 -23.54 -26.51
CA ASP A 214 25.79 -24.89 -26.06
C ASP A 214 26.84 -24.89 -24.94
N GLY A 215 26.86 -23.87 -24.07
CA GLY A 215 27.82 -23.81 -22.96
C GLY A 215 27.53 -24.84 -21.83
N PRO A 216 28.55 -25.53 -21.27
CA PRO A 216 28.38 -26.59 -20.26
C PRO A 216 27.77 -26.11 -18.92
N TRP A 217 27.63 -24.79 -18.74
CA TRP A 217 27.09 -24.15 -17.54
C TRP A 217 25.61 -23.78 -17.66
N TRP A 218 24.97 -23.98 -18.82
CA TRP A 218 23.55 -23.71 -19.03
C TRP A 218 22.62 -24.40 -18.01
N PRO A 219 22.83 -25.69 -17.64
CA PRO A 219 22.00 -26.34 -16.63
C PRO A 219 22.11 -25.67 -15.25
N LEU A 220 23.28 -25.12 -14.90
CA LEU A 220 23.51 -24.43 -13.64
C LEU A 220 22.75 -23.09 -13.61
N PHE A 221 22.78 -22.32 -14.71
CA PHE A 221 22.01 -21.08 -14.82
C PHE A 221 20.50 -21.33 -14.81
N LEU A 222 20.04 -22.38 -15.49
CA LEU A 222 18.62 -22.77 -15.51
C LEU A 222 18.18 -23.25 -14.13
N PHE A 223 19.00 -24.02 -13.44
CA PHE A 223 18.76 -24.43 -12.05
C PHE A 223 18.75 -23.24 -11.08
N LEU A 224 19.67 -22.27 -11.23
CA LEU A 224 19.69 -21.04 -10.43
C LEU A 224 18.48 -20.14 -10.75
N ALA A 225 18.05 -20.06 -12.00
CA ALA A 225 16.85 -19.33 -12.40
C ALA A 225 15.58 -20.01 -11.86
N VAL A 226 15.51 -21.34 -11.87
CA VAL A 226 14.43 -22.12 -11.26
C VAL A 226 14.45 -21.98 -9.75
N LEU A 227 15.61 -22.00 -9.09
CA LEU A 227 15.72 -21.73 -7.65
C LEU A 227 15.33 -20.29 -7.32
N ALA A 228 15.80 -19.30 -8.09
CA ALA A 228 15.39 -17.91 -7.94
C ALA A 228 13.88 -17.75 -8.14
N ALA A 229 13.30 -18.44 -9.12
CA ALA A 229 11.88 -18.47 -9.38
C ALA A 229 11.12 -19.19 -8.25
N LEU A 230 11.62 -20.30 -7.70
CA LEU A 230 11.01 -21.05 -6.60
C LEU A 230 11.13 -20.32 -5.26
N PHE A 231 12.25 -19.66 -4.98
CA PHE A 231 12.42 -18.80 -3.80
C PHE A 231 11.65 -17.49 -3.95
N GLY A 232 11.58 -16.94 -5.16
CA GLY A 232 10.69 -15.84 -5.53
C GLY A 232 9.22 -16.22 -5.39
N LEU A 233 8.83 -17.42 -5.84
CA LEU A 233 7.49 -18.00 -5.66
C LEU A 233 7.23 -18.40 -4.21
N GLY A 234 8.24 -18.75 -3.42
CA GLY A 234 8.12 -19.03 -1.99
C GLY A 234 7.99 -17.76 -1.16
N ALA A 235 8.58 -16.65 -1.61
CA ALA A 235 8.30 -15.31 -1.10
C ALA A 235 6.92 -14.80 -1.54
N PHE A 236 6.49 -15.13 -2.76
CA PHE A 236 5.14 -14.87 -3.29
C PHE A 236 4.08 -15.76 -2.60
N GLY A 237 4.42 -16.99 -2.26
CA GLY A 237 3.60 -17.98 -1.57
C GLY A 237 3.42 -17.66 -0.09
N ARG A 238 4.47 -17.13 0.58
CA ARG A 238 4.34 -16.55 1.93
C ARG A 238 3.51 -15.27 1.96
N ARG A 239 3.40 -14.53 0.86
CA ARG A 239 2.42 -13.44 0.64
C ARG A 239 1.00 -13.94 0.28
N LEU A 240 0.84 -15.22 -0.09
CA LEU A 240 -0.47 -15.84 -0.35
C LEU A 240 -1.03 -16.61 0.86
N ALA A 241 -0.16 -17.00 1.81
CA ALA A 241 -0.53 -17.79 2.99
C ALA A 241 -0.86 -16.94 4.25
N ARG A 242 -0.37 -15.70 4.31
CA ARG A 242 -0.75 -14.71 5.33
C ARG A 242 -1.92 -13.89 4.82
#